data_AF-A0A2R6M691-F1
#
_entry.id   AF-A0A2R6M691-F1
#
_cell.length_a   1.000
_cell.length_b   1.000
_cell.length_c   1.000
_cell.angle_alpha   90.00
_cell.angle_beta   90.00
_cell.angle_gamma   90.00
#
_symmetry.space_group_name_H-M   'P 1'
#
loop_
_entity.id
_entity.type
_entity.pdbx_description
1 polymer ?
#
loop_
_entity_poly.entity_id
_entity_poly.type
_entity_poly.pdbx_seq_one_letter_code
_entity_poly.pdbx_strand_id
1 'polypeptide(L)'
;MAWLFWWVGRGLTRVITHYREFAADRGAVAITGSPAAMASALQTLDRAARERPTTDLRAHERAKLGFNVVPVPEREGCEEFDDTTDRVSSVTDLPTHPTTSERVARLRDLEADL
;
A
#
# COMPACT_ATOMS: atom_id res chain seq x y z
N MET A 1 -13.26 10.51 23.91
CA MET A 1 -12.26 11.39 23.26
C MET A 1 -11.24 10.60 22.42
N ALA A 2 -10.62 9.53 22.95
CA ALA A 2 -9.63 8.73 22.22
C ALA A 2 -10.12 8.12 20.89
N TRP A 3 -11.35 7.60 20.85
CA TRP A 3 -11.95 7.06 19.61
C TRP A 3 -12.09 8.09 18.50
N LEU A 4 -12.43 9.34 18.84
CA LEU A 4 -12.54 10.43 17.85
C LEU A 4 -11.18 10.74 17.24
N PHE A 5 -10.15 10.86 18.07
CA PHE A 5 -8.78 11.08 17.61
C PHE A 5 -8.31 9.96 16.66
N TRP A 6 -8.58 8.70 17.01
CA TRP A 6 -8.22 7.54 16.18
C TRP A 6 -8.93 7.57 14.82
N TRP A 7 -10.24 7.80 14.80
CA TRP A 7 -11.01 7.85 13.55
C TRP A 7 -10.61 9.01 12.65
N VAL A 8 -10.42 10.21 13.21
CA VAL A 8 -9.98 11.40 12.45
C VAL A 8 -8.57 11.18 11.91
N GLY A 9 -7.65 10.68 12.72
CA GLY A 9 -6.29 10.38 12.30
C GLY A 9 -6.23 9.36 11.17
N ARG A 10 -7.00 8.26 11.27
CA ARG A 10 -7.04 7.25 10.19
C ARG A 10 -7.69 7.76 8.91
N GLY A 11 -8.76 8.54 9.04
CA GLY A 11 -9.41 9.18 7.89
C GLY A 11 -8.45 10.12 7.16
N LEU A 12 -7.76 10.98 7.90
CA LEU A 12 -6.80 11.92 7.34
C LEU A 12 -5.64 11.20 6.64
N THR A 13 -5.04 10.20 7.28
CA THR A 13 -3.97 9.40 6.68
C THR A 13 -4.42 8.74 5.38
N ARG A 14 -5.62 8.13 5.36
CA ARG A 14 -6.17 7.51 4.14
C ARG A 14 -6.33 8.52 3.01
N VAL A 15 -6.88 9.70 3.31
CA VAL A 15 -7.08 10.77 2.32
C VAL A 15 -5.76 11.26 1.75
N ILE A 16 -4.76 11.51 2.61
CA ILE A 16 -3.44 11.97 2.19
C ILE A 16 -2.77 10.93 1.30
N THR A 17 -2.80 9.65 1.68
CA THR A 17 -2.16 8.60 0.88
C THR A 17 -2.85 8.43 -0.49
N HIS A 18 -4.19 8.43 -0.52
CA HIS A 18 -4.93 8.39 -1.80
C HIS A 18 -4.59 9.58 -2.70
N TYR A 19 -4.56 10.79 -2.13
CA TYR A 19 -4.21 11.98 -2.89
C TYR A 19 -2.81 11.90 -3.49
N ARG A 20 -1.83 11.43 -2.70
CA ARG A 20 -0.45 11.25 -3.17
C ARG A 20 -0.35 10.22 -4.28
N GLU A 21 -1.10 9.12 -4.21
CA GLU A 21 -1.11 8.09 -5.26
C GLU A 21 -1.64 8.66 -6.58
N PHE A 22 -2.76 9.37 -6.56
CA PHE A 22 -3.31 9.99 -7.78
C PHE A 22 -2.43 11.10 -8.33
N ALA A 23 -1.73 11.85 -7.47
CA ALA A 23 -0.74 12.84 -7.90
C ALA A 23 0.47 12.16 -8.56
N ALA A 24 0.91 11.01 -8.03
CA ALA A 24 1.98 10.22 -8.62
C ALA A 24 1.58 9.65 -9.99
N ASP A 25 0.34 9.17 -10.15
CA ASP A 25 -0.18 8.70 -11.45
C ASP A 25 -0.14 9.81 -12.49
N ARG A 26 -0.63 11.01 -12.16
CA ARG A 26 -0.55 12.17 -13.07
C ARG A 26 0.89 12.58 -13.35
N GLY A 27 1.77 12.53 -12.35
CA GLY A 27 3.19 12.81 -12.52
C GLY A 27 3.88 11.82 -13.46
N ALA A 28 3.56 10.52 -13.33
CA ALA A 28 4.05 9.49 -14.23
C ALA A 28 3.57 9.74 -15.66
N VAL A 29 2.28 10.03 -15.84
CA VAL A 29 1.72 10.42 -17.15
C VAL A 29 2.39 11.66 -17.73
N ALA A 30 2.66 12.68 -16.93
CA ALA A 30 3.36 13.88 -17.38
C ALA A 30 4.79 13.59 -17.88
N ILE A 31 5.43 12.55 -17.34
CA ILE A 31 6.77 12.11 -17.74
C ILE A 31 6.72 11.18 -18.96
N THR A 32 5.79 10.22 -18.99
CA THR A 32 5.71 9.18 -20.03
C THR A 32 4.87 9.58 -21.24
N GLY A 33 4.01 10.58 -21.09
CA GLY A 33 3.15 11.12 -22.14
C GLY A 33 1.93 10.27 -22.51
N SER A 34 1.65 9.17 -21.80
CA SER A 34 0.51 8.29 -22.13
C SER A 34 -0.24 7.80 -20.88
N PRO A 35 -1.45 8.33 -20.63
CA PRO A 35 -2.37 7.80 -19.61
C PRO A 35 -2.76 6.35 -19.87
N ALA A 36 -3.06 5.98 -21.12
CA ALA A 36 -3.36 4.60 -21.50
C ALA A 36 -2.22 3.62 -21.19
N ALA A 37 -0.96 4.00 -21.45
CA ALA A 37 0.19 3.16 -21.12
C ALA A 37 0.35 2.98 -19.60
N MET A 38 0.12 4.03 -18.82
CA MET A 38 0.14 3.96 -17.35
C MET A 38 -0.94 3.01 -16.82
N ALA A 39 -2.16 3.08 -17.36
CA ALA A 39 -3.25 2.18 -16.98
C ALA A 39 -2.91 0.71 -17.28
N SER A 40 -2.32 0.42 -18.45
CA SER A 40 -1.87 -0.92 -18.83
C SER A 40 -0.76 -1.44 -17.91
N ALA A 41 0.19 -0.57 -17.53
CA ALA A 41 1.25 -0.90 -16.59
C ALA A 41 0.68 -1.28 -15.21
N LEU A 42 -0.26 -0.50 -14.67
CA LEU A 42 -0.92 -0.81 -13.39
C LEU A 42 -1.64 -2.16 -13.43
N GLN A 43 -2.38 -2.45 -14.50
CA GLN A 43 -3.05 -3.75 -14.66
C GLN A 43 -2.05 -4.91 -14.73
N THR A 44 -0.91 -4.69 -15.37
CA THR A 44 0.15 -5.70 -15.47
C THR A 44 0.79 -5.97 -14.12
N LEU A 45 1.10 -4.92 -13.35
CA LEU A 45 1.64 -5.05 -11.99
C LEU A 45 0.64 -5.72 -11.04
N ASP A 46 -0.63 -5.37 -11.13
CA ASP A 46 -1.68 -5.95 -10.28
C ASP A 46 -1.86 -7.46 -10.54
N ARG A 47 -1.81 -7.87 -11.81
CA ARG A 47 -1.79 -9.30 -12.17
C ARG A 47 -0.57 -10.01 -11.60
N ALA A 48 0.62 -9.46 -11.81
CA ALA A 48 1.86 -10.01 -11.29
C ALA A 48 1.87 -10.10 -9.76
N ALA A 49 1.23 -9.15 -9.06
CA ALA A 49 1.08 -9.17 -7.62
C ALA A 49 0.19 -10.33 -7.14
N ARG A 50 -0.89 -10.65 -7.88
CA ARG A 50 -1.77 -11.81 -7.56
C ARG A 50 -1.10 -13.15 -7.84
N GLU A 51 -0.22 -13.21 -8.83
CA GLU A 51 0.52 -14.41 -9.21
C GLU A 51 1.75 -14.66 -8.32
N ARG A 52 2.08 -13.71 -7.43
CA ARG A 52 3.23 -13.81 -6.54
C ARG A 52 3.07 -15.01 -5.60
N PRO A 53 4.10 -15.88 -5.46
CA PRO A 53 4.07 -16.96 -4.49
C PRO A 53 3.75 -16.43 -3.08
N THR A 54 2.74 -17.02 -2.44
CA THR A 54 2.29 -16.63 -1.09
C THR A 54 3.23 -17.09 0.02
N THR A 55 4.18 -17.95 -0.33
CA THR A 55 5.14 -18.56 0.58
C THR A 55 6.54 -18.20 0.11
N ASP A 56 7.27 -17.44 0.92
CA ASP A 56 8.70 -17.23 0.72
C ASP A 56 9.43 -18.54 1.02
N LEU A 57 10.13 -19.11 0.03
CA LEU A 57 10.89 -20.35 0.18
C LEU A 57 12.14 -20.18 1.07
N ARG A 58 12.49 -18.95 1.45
CA ARG A 58 13.52 -18.65 2.46
C ARG A 58 12.96 -18.64 3.88
N ALA A 59 11.63 -18.63 4.03
CA ALA A 59 10.91 -18.49 5.29
C ALA A 59 10.41 -19.83 5.85
N HIS A 60 11.27 -20.85 5.85
CA HIS A 60 11.29 -21.72 7.03
C HIS A 60 11.92 -20.86 8.15
N GLU A 61 11.03 -20.27 8.96
CA GLU A 61 11.25 -19.26 10.01
C GLU A 61 11.46 -17.78 9.54
N ARG A 62 10.38 -16.99 9.66
CA ARG A 62 10.35 -15.57 10.06
C ARG A 62 11.06 -14.50 9.19
N ALA A 63 10.57 -14.23 7.99
CA ALA A 63 10.88 -12.96 7.29
C ALA A 63 9.62 -12.37 6.62
N LYS A 64 8.86 -11.51 7.32
CA LYS A 64 7.61 -10.90 6.81
C LYS A 64 7.61 -9.37 6.77
N LEU A 65 8.74 -8.72 6.50
CA LEU A 65 8.75 -7.27 6.28
C LEU A 65 9.73 -6.91 5.15
N GLY A 66 9.19 -6.60 3.97
CA GLY A 66 9.93 -6.37 2.73
C GLY A 66 10.80 -5.10 2.67
N PHE A 67 11.11 -4.47 3.81
CA PHE A 67 11.98 -3.30 3.88
C PHE A 67 12.97 -3.30 5.07
N ASN A 68 13.15 -4.44 5.74
CA ASN A 68 14.17 -4.52 6.79
C ASN A 68 15.53 -4.89 6.21
N VAL A 69 16.45 -3.93 6.25
CA VAL A 69 17.86 -4.12 5.91
C VAL A 69 18.62 -4.89 7.01
N VAL A 70 18.02 -5.01 8.21
CA VAL A 70 18.63 -5.66 9.40
C VAL A 70 17.65 -6.67 10.00
N PRO A 71 18.11 -7.86 10.47
CA PRO A 71 17.26 -8.82 11.17
C PRO A 71 16.62 -8.21 12.42
N VAL A 72 15.33 -8.45 12.60
CA VAL A 72 14.60 -8.01 13.79
C VAL A 72 14.89 -9.02 14.91
N PRO A 73 15.47 -8.61 16.05
CA PRO A 73 15.71 -9.52 17.16
C PRO A 73 14.38 -10.02 17.73
N GLU A 74 14.35 -11.31 18.09
CA GLU A 74 13.21 -11.95 18.75
C GLU A 74 13.09 -11.35 20.16
N ARG A 75 11.97 -10.67 20.46
CA ARG A 75 11.73 -10.14 21.82
C ARG A 75 11.16 -11.26 22.70
N GLU A 76 12.04 -11.93 23.44
CA GLU A 76 11.65 -12.61 24.67
C GLU A 76 11.60 -11.57 25.81
N GLY A 77 10.46 -11.45 26.50
CA GLY A 77 10.39 -10.79 27.81
C GLY A 77 10.28 -9.26 27.82
N CYS A 78 9.31 -8.69 27.11
CA CYS A 78 8.95 -7.28 27.32
C CYS A 78 7.53 -7.20 27.88
N GLU A 79 7.45 -6.61 29.08
CA GLU A 79 6.25 -6.45 29.88
C GLU A 79 5.09 -5.83 29.07
N GLU A 80 3.90 -6.33 29.39
CA GLU A 80 2.57 -6.03 28.88
C GLU A 80 2.29 -4.52 28.80
N PHE A 81 2.78 -3.88 27.74
CA PHE A 81 2.39 -2.55 27.35
C PHE A 81 1.22 -2.68 26.36
N ASP A 82 0.02 -2.53 26.92
CA ASP A 82 -1.31 -2.32 26.33
C ASP A 82 -1.46 -2.70 24.84
N ASP A 83 -2.25 -3.75 24.64
CA ASP A 83 -2.65 -4.47 23.42
C ASP A 83 -3.06 -3.57 22.24
N THR A 84 -2.11 -2.84 21.67
CA THR A 84 -2.28 -2.10 20.40
C THR A 84 -1.07 -2.24 19.47
N THR A 85 -0.04 -2.99 19.87
CA THR A 85 1.23 -3.09 19.13
C THR A 85 1.62 -4.53 18.76
N ASP A 86 0.75 -5.52 18.95
CA ASP A 86 0.84 -6.83 18.27
C ASP A 86 0.20 -6.78 16.86
N ARG A 87 0.57 -5.74 16.12
CA ARG A 87 -0.09 -5.33 14.88
C ARG A 87 0.89 -4.95 13.78
N VAL A 88 2.09 -5.52 13.81
CA VAL A 88 3.01 -5.50 12.66
C VAL A 88 2.44 -6.33 11.49
N SER A 89 1.33 -7.06 11.71
CA SER A 89 0.48 -7.66 10.68
C SER A 89 -0.62 -6.73 10.12
N SER A 90 -0.85 -5.55 10.70
CA SER A 90 -1.98 -4.66 10.37
C SER A 90 -1.67 -3.53 9.37
N VAL A 91 -0.43 -3.45 8.86
CA VAL A 91 -0.11 -2.57 7.72
C VAL A 91 -0.85 -3.05 6.45
N THR A 92 -1.37 -4.28 6.46
CA THR A 92 -2.11 -4.93 5.38
C THR A 92 -3.63 -4.87 5.49
N ASP A 93 -4.20 -4.54 6.66
CA ASP A 93 -5.66 -4.62 6.88
C ASP A 93 -6.43 -3.40 6.37
N LEU A 94 -5.74 -2.29 6.10
CA LEU A 94 -6.30 -1.18 5.36
C LEU A 94 -5.52 -1.02 4.05
N PRO A 95 -6.20 -1.00 2.89
CA PRO A 95 -5.57 -0.64 1.64
C PRO A 95 -4.91 0.74 1.82
N THR A 96 -3.58 0.76 1.85
CA THR A 96 -2.80 1.99 1.96
C THR A 96 -2.94 2.82 0.70
N HIS A 97 -3.33 2.20 -0.41
CA HIS A 97 -3.56 2.83 -1.71
C HIS A 97 -5.03 2.69 -2.14
N PRO A 98 -5.54 3.58 -3.01
CA PRO A 98 -6.76 3.34 -3.76
C PRO A 98 -6.62 2.06 -4.57
N THR A 99 -7.76 1.44 -4.90
CA THR A 99 -7.73 0.19 -5.66
C THR A 99 -7.14 0.42 -7.05
N THR A 100 -6.48 -0.60 -7.61
CA THR A 100 -5.95 -0.54 -8.98
C THR A 100 -7.03 -0.16 -9.98
N SER A 101 -8.27 -0.66 -9.81
CA SER A 101 -9.40 -0.33 -10.66
C SER A 101 -9.79 1.15 -10.61
N GLU A 102 -9.81 1.76 -9.42
CA GLU A 102 -10.10 3.18 -9.23
C GLU A 102 -9.04 4.06 -9.92
N ARG A 103 -7.75 3.69 -9.78
CA ARG A 103 -6.65 4.39 -10.46
C ARG A 103 -6.73 4.26 -11.98
N VAL A 104 -7.00 3.06 -12.48
CA VAL A 104 -7.19 2.80 -13.92
C VAL A 104 -8.36 3.57 -14.48
N ALA A 105 -9.49 3.64 -13.76
CA ALA A 105 -10.64 4.43 -14.18
C ALA A 105 -10.26 5.90 -14.35
N ARG A 106 -9.58 6.48 -13.36
CA ARG A 106 -9.14 7.88 -13.41
C ARG A 106 -8.15 8.18 -14.54
N LEU A 107 -7.27 7.22 -14.86
CA LEU A 107 -6.35 7.35 -16.00
C LEU A 107 -7.08 7.30 -17.35
N ARG A 108 -8.14 6.50 -17.45
CA ARG A 108 -9.00 6.46 -18.64
C ARG A 108 -9.83 7.72 -18.81
N ASP A 109 -10.33 8.28 -17.71
CA ASP A 109 -11.00 9.59 -17.74
C ASP A 109 -10.02 10.67 -18.24
N LEU A 110 -8.78 10.65 -17.74
CA LEU A 110 -7.76 11.59 -18.17
C LEU A 110 -7.33 11.40 -19.64
N GLU A 111 -7.32 10.17 -20.15
CA GLU A 111 -7.13 9.90 -21.60
C GLU A 111 -8.28 10.48 -22.44
N ALA A 112 -9.52 10.36 -21.96
CA ALA A 112 -10.70 10.85 -22.67
C ALA A 112 -10.76 12.39 -22.74
N ASP A 113 -10.07 13.07 -21.82
CA ASP A 113 -9.96 14.52 -21.77
C ASP A 113 -8.85 15.10 -22.68
N LEU A 114 -7.97 14.27 -23.26
CA LEU A 114 -6.88 14.66 -24.18
C LEU A 114 -7.34 14.75 -25.63
#